data_AF-A0A4T2GUL1-F1
#
_entry.id   AF-A0A4T2GUL1-F1
#
_cell.length_a   1.000
_cell.length_b   1.000
_cell.length_c   1.000
_cell.angle_alpha   90.00
_cell.angle_beta   90.00
_cell.angle_gamma   90.00
#
_symmetry.space_group_name_H-M   'P 1'
#
loop_
_entity.id
_entity.type
_entity.pdbx_description
1 polymer ?
#
loop_
_entity_poly.entity_id
_entity_poly.type
_entity_poly.pdbx_seq_one_letter_code
_entity_poly.pdbx_strand_id
1 'polypeptide(L)'
;MLDQIKAHLLDSINDIVSTANQFVLHPEKDFSRKSQLTMKTMIQAILTMGGNTLSKELLNLHLPVTQSAFVQRRYQIKHQAFKALFTNITSKIPISHNLPILAVDGSDVILPRNRSDKTTSFQTGPHHIPYNLIHINALYNLEQEIYH
;
A
#
# COMPACT_ATOMS: atom_id res chain seq x y z
N MET A 1 -15.99 17.90 1.54
CA MET A 1 -15.76 16.46 1.72
C MET A 1 -14.45 16.00 1.09
N LEU A 2 -14.26 16.08 -0.24
CA LEU A 2 -13.00 15.61 -0.88
C LEU A 2 -11.74 16.30 -0.35
N ASP A 3 -11.75 17.61 -0.16
CA ASP A 3 -10.58 18.33 0.37
C ASP A 3 -10.27 17.99 1.83
N GLN A 4 -11.30 17.66 2.62
CA GLN A 4 -11.13 17.16 3.99
C GLN A 4 -10.49 15.78 3.99
N ILE A 5 -10.93 14.87 3.11
CA ILE A 5 -10.34 13.53 2.95
C ILE A 5 -8.87 13.65 2.50
N LYS A 6 -8.57 14.55 1.56
CA LYS A 6 -7.19 14.82 1.13
C LYS A 6 -6.33 15.37 2.27
N ALA A 7 -6.86 16.31 3.06
CA ALA A 7 -6.16 16.82 4.23
C ALA A 7 -5.88 15.68 5.23
N HIS A 8 -6.88 14.85 5.54
CA HIS A 8 -6.72 13.69 6.42
C HIS A 8 -5.71 12.66 5.91
N LEU A 9 -5.66 12.42 4.61
CA LEU A 9 -4.63 11.57 3.98
C LEU A 9 -3.23 12.17 4.22
N LEU A 10 -3.05 13.46 3.94
CA LEU A 10 -1.75 14.13 4.12
C LEU A 10 -1.31 14.15 5.58
N ASP A 11 -2.23 14.40 6.52
CA ASP A 11 -1.96 14.34 7.95
C ASP A 11 -1.57 12.94 8.38
N SER A 12 -2.31 11.91 7.93
CA SER A 12 -2.01 10.51 8.27
C SER A 12 -0.66 10.05 7.70
N ILE A 13 -0.25 10.57 6.53
CA ILE A 13 1.10 10.36 6.00
C ILE A 13 2.14 11.02 6.91
N ASN A 14 1.91 12.26 7.37
CA ASN A 14 2.82 12.95 8.28
C ASN A 14 2.95 12.20 9.61
N ASP A 15 1.85 11.68 10.16
CA ASP A 15 1.84 10.88 11.38
C ASP A 15 2.72 9.63 11.22
N ILE A 16 2.53 8.86 10.15
CA ILE A 16 3.34 7.66 9.85
C ILE A 16 4.82 8.01 9.70
N VAL A 17 5.14 9.11 9.03
CA VAL A 17 6.52 9.57 8.83
C VAL A 17 7.14 10.03 10.15
N SER A 18 6.37 10.65 11.04
CA SER A 18 6.84 11.04 12.38
C SER A 18 7.21 9.83 13.25
N THR A 19 6.53 8.70 13.03
CA THR A 19 6.81 7.41 13.69
C THR A 19 7.50 6.41 12.76
N ALA A 20 8.32 6.88 11.83
CA ALA A 20 8.93 6.05 10.76
C ALA A 20 9.61 4.77 11.29
N ASN A 21 10.25 4.83 12.46
CA ASN A 21 10.94 3.71 13.09
C ASN A 21 10.06 2.46 13.27
N GLN A 22 8.75 2.62 13.46
CA GLN A 22 7.82 1.50 13.57
C GLN A 22 7.56 0.81 12.22
N PHE A 23 7.70 1.57 11.14
CA PHE A 23 7.25 1.25 9.79
C PHE A 23 8.38 0.98 8.80
N VAL A 24 9.63 0.94 9.25
CA VAL A 24 10.80 0.59 8.42
C VAL A 24 11.47 -0.69 8.91
N LEU A 25 12.22 -1.37 8.03
CA LEU A 25 12.91 -2.62 8.37
C LEU A 25 14.08 -2.39 9.35
N HIS A 26 14.88 -1.34 9.13
CA HIS A 26 16.03 -0.99 9.97
C HIS A 26 15.88 0.44 10.53
N PRO A 27 15.28 0.62 11.72
CA PRO A 27 14.95 1.93 12.27
C PRO A 27 16.13 2.90 12.38
N GLU A 28 17.31 2.39 12.71
CA GLU A 28 18.53 3.20 12.87
C GLU A 28 19.16 3.69 11.55
N LYS A 29 18.74 3.12 10.41
CA LYS A 29 19.42 3.33 9.11
C LYS A 29 18.48 3.80 8.02
N ASP A 30 17.34 3.14 7.87
CA ASP A 30 16.42 3.40 6.77
C ASP A 30 15.80 4.80 6.93
N PHE A 31 15.84 5.62 5.88
CA PHE A 31 15.29 7.00 5.92
C PHE A 31 15.96 8.00 6.88
N SER A 32 17.09 7.62 7.50
CA SER A 32 17.92 8.54 8.30
C SER A 32 18.69 9.58 7.47
N ARG A 33 19.08 9.24 6.23
CA ARG A 33 19.90 10.12 5.37
C ARG A 33 19.04 11.05 4.52
N LYS A 34 19.54 12.27 4.30
CA LYS A 34 18.98 13.23 3.33
C LYS A 34 18.96 12.61 1.93
N SER A 35 17.77 12.48 1.36
CA SER A 35 17.52 11.87 0.06
C SER A 35 16.29 12.52 -0.58
N GLN A 36 16.22 12.56 -1.91
CA GLN A 36 14.99 12.92 -2.61
C GLN A 36 13.89 11.87 -2.39
N LEU A 37 14.27 10.61 -2.17
CA LEU A 37 13.37 9.52 -1.81
C LEU A 37 13.19 9.45 -0.29
N THR A 38 12.59 10.50 0.27
CA THR A 38 12.14 10.50 1.66
C THR A 38 11.01 9.49 1.84
N MET A 39 10.74 9.06 3.09
CA MET A 39 9.64 8.13 3.34
C MET A 39 8.29 8.72 2.90
N LYS A 40 8.09 10.02 3.15
CA LYS A 40 6.92 10.79 2.69
C LYS A 40 6.78 10.73 1.17
N THR A 41 7.85 11.06 0.44
CA THR A 41 7.88 11.02 -1.03
C THR A 41 7.59 9.63 -1.56
N MET A 42 8.15 8.59 -0.93
CA MET A 42 7.89 7.20 -1.32
C MET A 42 6.43 6.81 -1.14
N ILE A 43 5.82 7.10 0.02
CA ILE A 43 4.41 6.80 0.28
C ILE A 43 3.52 7.53 -0.71
N GLN A 44 3.74 8.83 -0.90
CA GLN A 44 2.96 9.63 -1.86
C GLN A 44 3.11 9.10 -3.28
N ALA A 45 4.34 8.81 -3.73
CA ALA A 45 4.59 8.27 -5.06
C ALA A 45 3.84 6.95 -5.29
N ILE A 46 3.91 6.01 -4.35
CA ILE A 46 3.24 4.70 -4.45
C ILE A 46 1.72 4.86 -4.56
N LEU A 47 1.11 5.76 -3.81
CA LEU A 47 -0.34 6.01 -3.85
C LEU A 47 -0.81 6.67 -5.15
N THR A 48 0.07 7.44 -5.81
CA THR A 48 -0.26 8.15 -7.05
C THR A 48 0.00 7.34 -8.32
N MET A 49 0.69 6.20 -8.24
CA MET A 49 1.02 5.38 -9.40
C MET A 49 -0.25 4.79 -10.03
N GLY A 50 -0.43 5.01 -11.34
CA GLY A 50 -1.65 4.67 -12.07
C GLY A 50 -1.57 3.39 -12.91
N GLY A 51 -0.57 2.54 -12.68
CA GLY A 51 -0.39 1.27 -13.40
C GLY A 51 0.42 1.35 -14.70
N ASN A 52 1.13 2.46 -14.96
CA ASN A 52 2.10 2.51 -16.05
C ASN A 52 3.41 1.79 -15.67
N THR A 53 4.35 1.74 -16.62
CA THR A 53 5.72 1.31 -16.32
C THR A 53 6.35 2.24 -15.27
N LEU A 54 7.18 1.68 -14.39
CA LEU A 54 7.83 2.46 -13.33
C LEU A 54 8.65 3.64 -13.88
N SER A 55 9.26 3.52 -15.07
CA SER A 55 9.96 4.65 -15.70
C SER A 55 9.03 5.82 -15.99
N LYS A 56 7.84 5.54 -16.54
CA LYS A 56 6.86 6.57 -16.88
C LYS A 56 6.27 7.21 -15.63
N GLU A 57 5.99 6.40 -14.60
CA GLU A 57 5.51 6.92 -13.31
C GLU A 57 6.53 7.85 -12.65
N LEU A 58 7.81 7.46 -12.61
CA LEU A 58 8.88 8.30 -12.06
C LEU A 58 9.06 9.61 -12.85
N LEU A 59 8.93 9.54 -14.18
CA LEU A 59 8.97 10.72 -15.04
C LEU A 59 7.80 11.67 -14.74
N ASN A 60 6.57 11.15 -14.65
CA ASN A 60 5.37 11.94 -14.35
C ASN A 60 5.44 12.60 -12.97
N LEU A 61 6.02 11.91 -11.99
CA LEU A 61 6.25 12.42 -10.64
C LEU A 61 7.46 13.36 -10.53
N HIS A 62 8.17 13.61 -11.63
CA HIS A 62 9.39 14.42 -11.68
C HIS A 62 10.44 13.95 -10.65
N LEU A 63 10.58 12.64 -10.47
CA LEU A 63 11.57 12.03 -9.58
C LEU A 63 12.78 11.58 -10.41
N PRO A 64 13.91 12.32 -10.38
CA PRO A 64 15.09 12.03 -11.18
C PRO A 64 15.93 10.90 -10.56
N VAL A 65 15.31 9.72 -10.40
CA VAL A 65 15.92 8.53 -9.78
C VAL A 65 15.81 7.34 -10.71
N THR A 66 16.71 6.37 -10.54
CA THR A 66 16.61 5.11 -11.27
C THR A 66 15.47 4.25 -10.71
N GLN A 67 14.91 3.39 -11.56
CA GLN A 67 13.92 2.39 -11.14
C GLN A 67 14.45 1.51 -9.99
N SER A 68 15.73 1.11 -10.07
CA SER A 68 16.38 0.30 -9.04
C SER A 68 16.46 1.02 -7.71
N ALA A 69 16.84 2.30 -7.69
CA ALA A 69 16.90 3.10 -6.46
C ALA A 69 15.51 3.22 -5.82
N PHE A 70 14.47 3.47 -6.62
CA PHE A 70 13.08 3.52 -6.13
C PHE A 70 12.64 2.18 -5.53
N VAL A 71 12.86 1.07 -6.24
CA VAL A 71 12.46 -0.28 -5.79
C VAL A 71 13.20 -0.67 -4.51
N GLN A 72 14.51 -0.43 -4.43
CA GLN A 72 15.30 -0.69 -3.23
C GLN A 72 14.78 0.13 -2.03
N ARG A 73 14.45 1.41 -2.27
CA ARG A 73 13.89 2.27 -1.22
C ARG A 73 12.52 1.81 -0.74
N ARG A 74 11.67 1.35 -1.67
CA ARG A 74 10.34 0.81 -1.36
C ARG A 74 10.44 -0.40 -0.44
N TYR A 75 11.40 -1.30 -0.66
CA TYR A 75 11.57 -2.50 0.16
C TYR A 75 11.97 -2.22 1.62
N GLN A 76 12.40 -1.00 1.94
CA GLN A 76 12.68 -0.62 3.33
C GLN A 76 11.41 -0.27 4.13
N ILE A 77 10.29 -0.02 3.45
CA ILE A 77 9.00 0.30 4.07
C ILE A 77 8.23 -0.98 4.35
N LYS A 78 7.83 -1.18 5.60
CA LYS A 78 6.98 -2.28 6.03
C LYS A 78 5.55 -2.08 5.49
N HIS A 79 4.90 -3.15 5.04
CA HIS A 79 3.51 -3.10 4.53
C HIS A 79 2.51 -2.59 5.59
N GLN A 80 2.83 -2.74 6.88
CA GLN A 80 2.09 -2.20 8.02
C GLN A 80 1.89 -0.68 7.92
N ALA A 81 2.80 0.06 7.26
CA ALA A 81 2.65 1.50 7.03
C ALA A 81 1.39 1.79 6.21
N PHE A 82 1.17 1.05 5.12
CA PHE A 82 0.01 1.23 4.25
C PHE A 82 -1.29 0.75 4.91
N LYS A 83 -1.21 -0.33 5.71
CA LYS A 83 -2.36 -0.77 6.52
C LYS A 83 -2.77 0.31 7.53
N ALA A 84 -1.81 0.85 8.29
CA ALA A 84 -2.06 1.93 9.25
C ALA A 84 -2.58 3.18 8.54
N LEU A 85 -2.04 3.52 7.37
CA LEU A 85 -2.52 4.65 6.57
C LEU A 85 -3.99 4.48 6.17
N PHE A 86 -4.33 3.30 5.64
CA PHE A 86 -5.69 2.96 5.26
C PHE A 86 -6.65 3.09 6.46
N THR A 87 -6.32 2.47 7.60
CA THR A 87 -7.12 2.57 8.83
C THR A 87 -7.25 3.99 9.37
N ASN A 88 -6.17 4.79 9.34
CA ASN A 88 -6.18 6.17 9.82
C ASN A 88 -7.08 7.08 8.98
N ILE A 89 -7.19 6.80 7.68
CA ILE A 89 -8.07 7.56 6.78
C ILE A 89 -9.52 7.12 6.97
N THR A 90 -9.79 5.81 6.96
CA THR A 90 -11.16 5.29 7.05
C THR A 90 -11.79 5.56 8.41
N SER A 91 -11.02 5.52 9.50
CA SER A 91 -11.53 5.85 10.86
C SER A 91 -11.97 7.30 11.04
N LYS A 92 -11.49 8.22 10.21
CA LYS A 92 -11.88 9.65 10.23
C LYS A 92 -13.15 9.92 9.43
N ILE A 93 -13.65 8.94 8.67
CA ILE A 93 -14.90 9.05 7.95
C ILE A 93 -16.04 8.67 8.92
N PRO A 94 -17.03 9.56 9.16
CA PRO A 94 -18.09 9.30 10.13
C PRO A 94 -18.82 8.01 9.80
N ILE A 95 -19.02 7.14 10.79
CA ILE A 95 -19.81 5.90 10.65
C ILE A 95 -21.27 6.19 11.01
N SER A 96 -22.21 5.89 10.11
CA SER A 96 -23.64 5.97 10.40
C SER A 96 -24.00 4.96 11.48
N HIS A 97 -24.80 5.36 12.48
CA HIS A 97 -25.18 4.51 13.61
C HIS A 97 -26.23 3.44 13.25
N ASN A 98 -26.63 3.34 11.99
CA ASN A 98 -27.54 2.33 11.50
C ASN A 98 -26.80 1.01 11.21
N LEU A 99 -27.56 -0.09 11.11
CA LEU A 99 -27.03 -1.39 10.70
C LEU A 99 -26.46 -1.26 9.27
N PRO A 100 -25.13 -1.33 9.06
CA PRO A 100 -24.54 -1.04 7.77
C PRO A 100 -24.85 -2.15 6.77
N ILE A 101 -25.24 -1.77 5.54
CA ILE A 101 -25.36 -2.71 4.43
C ILE A 101 -23.99 -2.83 3.77
N LEU A 102 -23.39 -4.02 3.88
CA LEU A 102 -22.07 -4.31 3.34
C LEU A 102 -22.19 -5.19 2.08
N ALA A 103 -21.58 -4.73 0.99
CA ALA A 103 -21.25 -5.58 -0.15
C ALA A 103 -19.90 -6.27 0.12
N VAL A 104 -19.83 -7.56 -0.14
CA VAL A 104 -18.60 -8.35 0.04
C VAL A 104 -18.30 -9.06 -1.27
N ASP A 105 -17.12 -8.81 -1.81
CA ASP A 105 -16.63 -9.48 -3.00
C ASP A 105 -15.17 -9.91 -2.83
N GLY A 106 -14.79 -10.95 -3.56
CA GLY A 106 -13.47 -11.56 -3.51
C GLY A 106 -12.72 -11.38 -4.82
N SER A 107 -11.39 -11.31 -4.77
CA SER A 107 -10.56 -11.29 -5.96
C SER A 107 -9.24 -12.00 -5.72
N ASP A 108 -8.75 -12.65 -6.76
CA ASP A 108 -7.47 -13.34 -6.74
C ASP A 108 -6.38 -12.44 -7.34
N VAL A 109 -5.29 -12.26 -6.58
CA VAL A 109 -4.11 -11.50 -7.01
C VAL A 109 -2.97 -12.50 -7.25
N ILE A 110 -2.61 -12.66 -8.52
CA ILE A 110 -1.48 -13.51 -8.91
C ILE A 110 -0.18 -12.78 -8.56
N LEU A 111 0.69 -13.47 -7.83
CA LEU A 111 2.00 -12.98 -7.43
C LEU A 111 3.11 -13.54 -8.33
N PRO A 112 4.26 -12.85 -8.42
CA PRO A 112 5.47 -13.45 -8.95
C PRO A 112 5.79 -14.76 -8.22
N ARG A 113 6.16 -15.79 -8.96
CA ARG A 113 6.47 -17.10 -8.40
C ARG A 113 7.62 -17.01 -7.39
N ASN A 114 7.38 -17.44 -6.17
CA ASN A 114 8.34 -17.58 -5.09
C ASN A 114 8.30 -19.01 -4.54
N ARG A 115 9.31 -19.81 -4.88
CA ARG A 115 9.41 -21.22 -4.46
C ARG A 115 9.57 -21.40 -2.95
N SER A 116 10.06 -20.37 -2.26
CA SER A 116 10.29 -20.41 -0.81
C SER A 116 9.03 -20.04 -0.03
N ASP A 117 8.07 -19.38 -0.66
CA ASP A 117 6.80 -19.00 -0.02
C ASP A 117 5.74 -20.09 -0.25
N LYS A 118 5.64 -20.98 0.73
CA LYS A 118 4.63 -22.04 0.75
C LYS A 118 3.24 -21.54 1.14
N THR A 119 3.13 -20.35 1.75
CA THR A 119 1.86 -19.85 2.28
C THR A 119 0.94 -19.32 1.20
N THR A 120 1.52 -18.82 0.11
CA THR A 120 0.78 -18.33 -1.06
C THR A 120 0.86 -19.29 -2.25
N SER A 121 1.48 -20.47 -2.09
CA SER A 121 1.70 -21.41 -3.20
C SER A 121 0.46 -22.26 -3.49
N PHE A 122 0.03 -22.25 -4.74
CA PHE A 122 -1.08 -23.05 -5.25
C PHE A 122 -0.62 -24.01 -6.33
N GLN A 123 -1.04 -25.28 -6.21
CA GLN A 123 -0.76 -26.37 -7.14
C GLN A 123 -2.08 -26.84 -7.76
N THR A 124 -2.27 -26.62 -9.06
CA THR A 124 -3.51 -26.98 -9.77
C THR A 124 -3.59 -28.44 -10.23
N GLY A 125 -2.51 -29.21 -10.07
CA GLY A 125 -2.49 -30.65 -10.35
C GLY A 125 -1.09 -31.24 -10.19
N PRO A 126 -0.91 -32.57 -10.20
CA PRO A 126 0.36 -33.23 -9.83
C PRO A 126 1.57 -32.83 -10.68
N HIS A 127 1.35 -32.48 -11.95
CA HIS A 127 2.41 -32.18 -12.92
C HIS A 127 2.49 -30.69 -13.30
N HIS A 128 1.64 -29.85 -12.74
CA HIS A 128 1.64 -28.41 -13.06
C HIS A 128 2.75 -27.69 -12.31
N ILE A 129 3.18 -26.57 -12.88
CA ILE A 129 4.14 -25.67 -12.26
C ILE A 129 3.35 -24.82 -11.24
N PRO A 130 3.65 -24.89 -9.92
CA PRO A 130 2.90 -24.10 -8.93
C PRO A 130 3.04 -22.60 -9.16
N TYR A 131 2.04 -21.82 -8.76
CA TYR A 131 2.12 -20.36 -8.78
C TYR A 131 1.82 -19.80 -7.40
N ASN A 132 2.12 -18.52 -7.20
CA ASN A 132 1.81 -17.83 -5.95
C ASN A 132 0.59 -16.94 -6.16
N LEU A 133 -0.37 -16.98 -5.24
CA LEU A 133 -1.62 -16.24 -5.31
C LEU A 133 -2.05 -15.82 -3.91
N ILE A 134 -2.66 -14.63 -3.81
CA ILE A 134 -3.37 -14.19 -2.62
C ILE A 134 -4.83 -13.95 -3.01
N HIS A 135 -5.74 -14.52 -2.24
CA HIS A 135 -7.16 -14.18 -2.31
C HIS A 135 -7.44 -13.01 -1.36
N ILE A 136 -8.06 -11.95 -1.87
CA ILE A 136 -8.49 -10.80 -1.09
C ILE A 136 -10.02 -10.76 -1.02
N ASN A 137 -10.56 -10.43 0.16
CA ASN A 137 -11.98 -10.11 0.33
C ASN A 137 -12.07 -8.61 0.63
N ALA A 138 -12.86 -7.89 -0.15
CA ALA A 138 -13.13 -6.48 0.05
C ALA A 138 -14.52 -6.30 0.64
N LEU A 139 -14.59 -5.65 1.81
CA LEU A 139 -15.85 -5.30 2.46
C LEU A 139 -16.15 -3.84 2.16
N TYR A 140 -17.20 -3.58 1.39
CA TYR A 140 -17.60 -2.25 0.97
C TYR A 140 -18.92 -1.84 1.61
N ASN A 141 -18.94 -0.72 2.30
CA ASN A 141 -20.13 -0.17 2.91
C ASN A 141 -20.92 0.64 1.87
N LEU A 142 -22.12 0.17 1.51
CA LEU A 142 -22.94 0.77 0.46
C LEU A 142 -23.52 2.14 0.85
N GLU A 143 -23.77 2.37 2.14
CA GLU A 143 -24.34 3.64 2.60
C GLU A 143 -23.29 4.74 2.69
N GLN A 144 -22.06 4.35 2.99
CA GLN A 144 -20.96 5.28 3.29
C GLN A 144 -19.93 5.39 2.17
N GLU A 145 -20.01 4.48 1.21
CA GLU A 145 -19.12 4.39 0.05
C GLU A 145 -17.64 4.22 0.44
N ILE A 146 -17.37 3.39 1.47
CA ILE A 146 -16.02 3.14 1.99
C ILE A 146 -15.70 1.65 2.08
N TYR A 147 -14.41 1.33 1.95
CA TYR A 147 -13.89 0.00 2.24
C TYR A 147 -13.48 -0.13 3.71
N HIS A 148 -13.68 -1.33 4.27
CA HIS A 148 -13.26 -1.72 5.63
C HIS A 148 -12.03 -2.63 5.64
#